data_AF-A0A2C2UAM9-F1
#
_entry.id   AF-A0A2C2UAM9-F1
#
_cell.length_a   1.000
_cell.length_b   1.000
_cell.length_c   1.000
_cell.angle_alpha   90.00
_cell.angle_beta   90.00
_cell.angle_gamma   90.00
#
_symmetry.space_group_name_H-M   'P 1'
#
loop_
_entity.id
_entity.type
_entity.pdbx_description
1 polymer ?
#
loop_
_entity_poly.entity_id
_entity_poly.type
_entity_poly.pdbx_seq_one_letter_code
_entity_poly.pdbx_strand_id
1 'polypeptide(L)'
;MYKLQICNALTQEILREKTYKKPDLILSLIESGTKGQECFLFDEQRKTLKGTYVTHSSFNEGDTKVYKVLFKVKLSEIQARIVN
;
A
#
# COMPACT_ATOMS: atom_id res chain seq x y z
N MET A 1 -17.05 1.95 -7.26
CA MET A 1 -15.97 2.68 -6.54
C MET A 1 -14.70 1.85 -6.55
N TYR A 2 -13.54 2.44 -6.23
CA TYR A 2 -12.27 1.72 -6.16
C TYR A 2 -11.59 1.96 -4.83
N LYS A 3 -11.07 0.90 -4.21
CA LYS A 3 -10.41 0.95 -2.91
C LYS A 3 -9.00 0.39 -3.04
N LEU A 4 -8.01 1.13 -2.56
CA LEU A 4 -6.63 0.65 -2.43
C LEU A 4 -6.36 0.31 -0.97
N GLN A 5 -5.88 -0.90 -0.73
CA GLN A 5 -5.39 -1.37 0.55
C GLN A 5 -3.90 -1.70 0.42
N ILE A 6 -3.06 -1.02 1.20
CA ILE A 6 -1.65 -1.35 1.37
C ILE A 6 -1.55 -2.24 2.59
N CYS A 7 -1.08 -3.46 2.40
CA CYS A 7 -1.07 -4.50 3.42
C CYS A 7 0.35 -4.94 3.77
N ASN A 8 0.56 -5.29 5.04
CA ASN A 8 1.71 -6.06 5.46
C ASN A 8 1.56 -7.50 4.95
N ALA A 9 2.53 -7.97 4.17
CA ALA A 9 2.50 -9.30 3.58
C ALA A 9 2.58 -10.44 4.62
N LEU A 10 3.18 -10.19 5.79
CA LEU A 10 3.38 -11.18 6.85
C LEU A 10 2.16 -11.27 7.77
N THR A 11 1.64 -10.13 8.24
CA THR A 11 0.55 -10.08 9.24
C THR A 11 -0.83 -9.94 8.60
N GLN A 12 -0.90 -9.65 7.30
CA GLN A 12 -2.15 -9.27 6.59
C GLN A 12 -2.82 -8.00 7.12
N GLU A 13 -2.16 -7.26 8.02
CA GLU A 13 -2.62 -5.98 8.54
C GLU A 13 -2.69 -4.93 7.43
N ILE A 14 -3.75 -4.13 7.43
CA ILE A 14 -3.90 -2.98 6.53
C ILE A 14 -3.13 -1.81 7.13
N LEU A 15 -2.05 -1.43 6.47
CA LEU A 15 -1.21 -0.29 6.87
C LEU A 15 -1.81 1.04 6.44
N ARG A 16 -2.55 1.02 5.33
CA ARG A 16 -3.24 2.19 4.79
C ARG A 16 -4.37 1.78 3.87
N GLU A 17 -5.49 2.48 3.98
CA GLU A 17 -6.63 2.35 3.07
C GLU A 17 -6.98 3.71 2.47
N LYS A 18 -7.33 3.71 1.18
CA LYS A 18 -7.88 4.91 0.53
C LYS A 18 -8.86 4.56 -0.59
N THR A 19 -9.97 5.28 -0.63
CA THR A 19 -11.01 5.16 -1.66
C THR A 19 -10.80 6.20 -2.76
N TYR A 20 -11.03 5.77 -4.00
CA TYR A 20 -10.88 6.57 -5.21
C TYR A 20 -12.13 6.46 -6.09
N LYS A 21 -12.44 7.57 -6.78
CA LYS A 21 -13.54 7.61 -7.77
C LYS A 21 -13.16 6.93 -9.08
N LYS A 22 -11.87 6.95 -9.45
CA LYS A 22 -11.32 6.35 -10.66
C LYS A 22 -10.14 5.41 -10.33
N PRO A 23 -9.89 4.35 -11.12
CA PRO A 23 -8.86 3.37 -10.80
C PRO A 23 -7.46 3.79 -11.26
N ASP A 24 -7.33 4.81 -12.12
CA ASP A 24 -6.10 5.12 -12.86
C ASP A 24 -4.86 5.26 -11.95
N LEU A 25 -5.00 5.95 -10.82
CA LEU A 25 -3.92 6.12 -9.85
C LEU A 25 -3.53 4.81 -9.16
N ILE A 26 -4.51 3.93 -8.91
CA ILE A 26 -4.27 2.62 -8.32
C ILE A 26 -3.54 1.72 -9.31
N LEU A 27 -4.01 1.70 -10.57
CA LEU A 27 -3.41 0.90 -11.63
C LEU A 27 -1.97 1.36 -11.92
N SER A 28 -1.72 2.67 -12.02
CA SER A 28 -0.38 3.22 -12.22
C SER A 28 0.58 2.83 -11.08
N LEU A 29 0.10 2.81 -9.83
CA LEU A 29 0.89 2.35 -8.67
C LEU A 29 1.21 0.85 -8.77
N ILE A 30 0.24 0.03 -9.15
CA ILE A 30 0.41 -1.41 -9.27
C ILE A 30 1.36 -1.76 -10.43
N GLU A 31 1.19 -1.11 -11.58
CA GLU A 31 2.02 -1.30 -12.78
C GLU A 31 3.47 -0.90 -12.57
N SER A 32 3.72 0.12 -11.74
CA SER A 32 5.08 0.51 -11.35
C SER A 32 5.70 -0.41 -10.29
N GLY A 33 4.91 -1.29 -9.67
CA GLY A 33 5.37 -2.20 -8.62
C GLY A 33 6.12 -3.41 -9.17
N THR A 34 7.43 -3.46 -8.99
CA THR A 34 8.25 -4.62 -9.35
C THR A 34 8.51 -5.50 -8.12
N LYS A 35 8.38 -6.83 -8.25
CA LYS A 35 8.68 -7.78 -7.17
C LYS A 35 10.11 -7.58 -6.63
N GLY A 36 10.22 -7.38 -5.32
CA GLY A 36 11.50 -7.11 -4.66
C GLY A 36 11.91 -5.63 -4.65
N GLN A 37 11.17 -4.75 -5.32
CA GLN A 37 11.42 -3.31 -5.29
C GLN A 37 11.23 -2.77 -3.89
N GLU A 38 12.21 -1.98 -3.44
CA GLU A 38 12.15 -1.29 -2.16
C GLU A 38 11.41 0.04 -2.31
N CYS A 39 10.58 0.37 -1.34
CA CYS A 39 9.90 1.65 -1.23
C CYS A 39 9.81 2.09 0.22
N PHE A 40 9.49 3.37 0.43
CA PHE A 40 9.14 3.90 1.73
C PHE A 40 7.63 4.13 1.79
N LEU A 41 7.03 3.66 2.88
CA LEU A 41 5.61 3.78 3.15
C LEU A 41 5.42 4.53 4.46
N PHE A 42 4.27 5.19 4.61
CA PHE A 42 3.85 5.77 5.87
C PHE A 42 2.61 5.03 6.34
N ASP A 43 2.65 4.53 7.58
CA ASP A 43 1.47 3.99 8.25
C ASP A 43 0.52 5.12 8.69
N GLU A 44 -0.61 4.74 9.30
CA GLU A 44 -1.59 5.71 9.81
C GLU A 44 -1.04 6.62 10.92
N GLN A 45 -0.04 6.15 11.66
CA GLN A 45 0.67 6.91 12.70
C GLN A 45 1.79 7.78 12.13
N ARG A 46 1.92 7.86 10.79
CA ARG A 46 2.97 8.59 10.06
C ARG A 46 4.38 8.06 10.33
N LYS A 47 4.54 6.84 10.84
CA LYS A 47 5.85 6.20 10.94
C LYS A 47 6.33 5.78 9.56
N THR A 48 7.61 5.99 9.32
CA THR A 48 8.25 5.57 8.08
C THR A 48 8.53 4.08 8.14
N LEU A 49 7.99 3.34 7.19
CA LEU A 49 8.23 1.91 6.99
C LEU A 49 9.07 1.72 5.74
N LYS A 50 10.06 0.83 5.82
CA LYS A 50 10.74 0.32 4.64
C LYS A 50 9.95 -0.89 4.14
N GLY A 51 9.39 -0.77 2.95
CA GLY A 51 8.60 -1.80 2.30
C GLY A 51 9.37 -2.46 1.16
N THR A 52 9.20 -3.77 1.00
CA THR A 52 9.59 -4.51 -0.20
C THR A 52 8.33 -5.03 -0.86
N TYR A 53 8.08 -4.64 -2.10
CA TYR A 53 6.91 -5.07 -2.85
C TYR A 53 6.94 -6.59 -3.07
N VAL A 54 5.84 -7.27 -2.76
CA VAL A 54 5.71 -8.72 -2.89
C VAL A 54 4.82 -9.08 -4.07
N THR A 55 3.57 -8.62 -4.03
CA THR A 55 2.53 -8.93 -5.02
C THR A 55 1.32 -8.01 -4.81
N HIS A 56 0.35 -8.10 -5.71
CA HIS A 56 -0.95 -7.48 -5.58
C HIS A 56 -2.06 -8.46 -5.96
N SER A 57 -3.28 -8.17 -5.52
CA SER A 57 -4.49 -8.87 -5.94
C SER A 57 -5.67 -7.90 -5.97
N SER A 58 -6.76 -8.29 -6.63
CA SER A 58 -7.99 -7.52 -6.60
C SER A 58 -9.21 -8.41 -6.44
N PHE A 59 -10.23 -7.92 -5.75
CA PHE A 59 -11.51 -8.59 -5.58
C PHE A 59 -12.64 -7.55 -5.54
N ASN A 60 -13.88 -8.00 -5.72
CA ASN A 60 -15.05 -7.13 -5.61
C ASN A 60 -15.70 -7.32 -4.23
N GLU A 61 -16.06 -6.21 -3.60
CA GLU A 61 -16.79 -6.10 -2.34
C GLU A 61 -18.03 -5.24 -2.60
N GLY A 62 -19.15 -5.89 -2.94
CA GLY A 62 -20.33 -5.21 -3.47
C GLY A 62 -20.00 -4.43 -4.76
N ASP A 63 -20.34 -3.14 -4.78
CA ASP A 63 -20.07 -2.22 -5.88
C ASP A 63 -18.65 -1.59 -5.86
N THR A 64 -17.79 -2.09 -4.99
CA THR A 64 -16.42 -1.60 -4.81
C THR A 64 -15.40 -2.63 -5.27
N LYS A 65 -14.54 -2.26 -6.22
CA LYS A 65 -13.37 -3.06 -6.57
C LYS A 65 -12.22 -2.70 -5.63
N VAL A 66 -11.76 -3.68 -4.87
CA VAL A 66 -10.69 -3.55 -3.89
C VAL A 66 -9.39 -4.08 -4.50
N TYR A 67 -8.33 -3.28 -4.43
CA TYR A 67 -6.98 -3.65 -4.81
C TYR A 67 -6.13 -3.76 -3.55
N LYS A 68 -5.63 -4.97 -3.28
CA LYS A 68 -4.69 -5.24 -2.19
C LYS A 68 -3.28 -5.27 -2.75
N VAL A 69 -2.41 -4.45 -2.19
CA VAL A 69 -0.98 -4.42 -2.51
C VAL A 69 -0.19 -4.85 -1.28
N LEU A 70 0.58 -5.92 -1.42
CA LEU A 70 1.27 -6.55 -0.30
C LEU A 70 2.75 -6.18 -0.29
N PHE A 71 3.21 -5.65 0.84
CA PHE A 71 4.60 -5.30 1.09
C PHE A 71 5.13 -6.07 2.30
N LYS A 72 6.35 -6.60 2.22
CA LYS A 72 7.10 -6.96 3.42
C LYS A 72 7.59 -5.67 4.03
N VAL A 73 7.08 -5.30 5.20
CA VAL A 73 7.43 -4.05 5.86
C VAL A 73 8.25 -4.28 7.12
N LYS A 74 9.16 -3.35 7.37
CA LYS A 74 9.87 -3.19 8.64
C LYS A 74 9.92 -1.71 8.99
N LEU A 75 10.04 -1.40 10.28
CA LEU A 75 10.26 -0.01 10.70
C LEU A 75 11.55 0.49 10.06
N SER A 76 11.48 1.67 9.43
CA SER A 76 12.66 2.31 8.85
C SER A 76 13.56 2.86 9.96
N GLU A 77 14.87 2.69 9.82
CA GLU A 77 15.86 3.35 10.69
C GLU A 77 15.81 4.87 10.54
N ILE A 78 15.40 5.34 9.36
CA ILE A 78 15.15 6.75 9.06
C ILE A 78 13.65 7.02 9.24
N GLN A 79 13.31 7.86 10.21
CA GLN A 79 11.96 8.39 10.39
C GLN A 79 11.89 9.80 9.83
N ALA A 80 11.13 9.98 8.74
CA ALA A 80 10.94 11.31 8.15
C ALA A 80 10.15 12.20 9.12
N ARG A 81 10.66 13.40 9.38
CA ARG A 81 9.92 14.42 10.14
C ARG A 81 8.88 15.06 9.22
N ILE A 82 7.62 14.77 9.48
CA ILE A 82 6.51 15.43 8.77
C ILE A 82 6.24 16.75 9.49
N VAL A 83 6.70 17.86 8.91
CA VAL A 83 6.39 19.22 9.38
C VAL A 83 4.98 19.55 8.90
N ASN A 84 4.08 19.85 9.83
CA ASN A 84 2.71 20.28 9.53
C ASN A 84 2.66 21.75 9.13
#